data_AF-A0A380EJT9-F1
#
_entry.id   AF-A0A380EJT9-F1
#
_cell.length_a   1.000
_cell.length_b   1.000
_cell.length_c   1.000
_cell.angle_alpha   90.00
_cell.angle_beta   90.00
_cell.angle_gamma   90.00
#
_symmetry.space_group_name_H-M   'P 1'
#
loop_
_entity.id
_entity.type
_entity.pdbx_description
1 polymer ?
#
loop_
_entity_poly.entity_id
_entity_poly.type
_entity_poly.pdbx_seq_one_letter_code
_entity_poly.pdbx_strand_id
1 'polypeptide(L)'
;MFKKKMLAATLSVGLIAPLASPIQESRANTNIENIGDGAEVIKRTEDVSSKKWGVTQNVQFDFVKDKKYNKDALIVKMQGFINSRTSFSDVKGSGYELTKRMIWPFQYNIGLTTKDPNVSLINYLPKNKIETTDVGQTLGYNIGGNFQSAPSIGGNGSFNYSKTISYTQKSYVSEVDKQNSKSVKWGVKANEFVTPDGKKICA
;
A
#
# COMPACT_ATOMS: atom_id res chain seq x y z
N MET A 1 -26.38 43.52 7.81
CA MET A 1 -25.60 42.46 8.49
C MET A 1 -25.72 41.17 7.67
N PHE A 2 -24.79 40.93 6.75
CA PHE A 2 -24.88 39.83 5.77
C PHE A 2 -24.31 38.54 6.37
N LYS A 3 -25.18 37.56 6.66
CA LYS A 3 -24.75 36.20 7.04
C LYS A 3 -24.28 35.46 5.79
N LYS A 4 -22.97 35.24 5.67
CA LYS A 4 -22.38 34.32 4.68
C LYS A 4 -22.81 32.89 5.02
N LYS A 5 -23.67 32.30 4.18
CA LYS A 5 -23.93 30.86 4.20
C LYS A 5 -22.72 30.17 3.56
N MET A 6 -21.93 29.44 4.36
CA MET A 6 -20.93 28.52 3.82
C MET A 6 -21.67 27.43 3.04
N LEU A 7 -21.39 27.34 1.73
CA LEU A 7 -21.73 26.15 0.95
C LEU A 7 -20.94 24.97 1.53
N ALA A 8 -21.63 24.06 2.19
CA ALA A 8 -21.12 22.73 2.46
C ALA A 8 -21.06 21.99 1.11
N ALA A 9 -19.85 21.83 0.56
CA ALA A 9 -19.62 20.98 -0.60
C ALA A 9 -19.71 19.51 -0.14
N THR A 10 -20.90 18.94 -0.23
CA THR A 10 -21.11 17.49 -0.09
C THR A 10 -20.57 16.80 -1.35
N LEU A 11 -19.29 16.45 -1.36
CA LEU A 11 -18.74 15.56 -2.38
C LEU A 11 -19.03 14.11 -1.99
N SER A 12 -20.17 13.61 -2.45
CA SER A 12 -20.50 12.19 -2.45
C SER A 12 -19.64 11.46 -3.49
N VAL A 13 -18.54 10.84 -3.04
CA VAL A 13 -17.77 9.89 -3.86
C VAL A 13 -18.43 8.52 -3.75
N GLY A 14 -19.21 8.15 -4.76
CA GLY A 14 -19.77 6.81 -4.89
C GLY A 14 -18.69 5.82 -5.32
N LEU A 15 -18.27 4.95 -4.40
CA LEU A 15 -17.58 3.71 -4.74
C LEU A 15 -18.62 2.71 -5.29
N ILE A 16 -18.68 2.54 -6.60
CA ILE A 16 -19.41 1.42 -7.19
C ILE A 16 -18.56 0.15 -6.97
N ALA A 17 -18.95 -0.66 -6.00
CA ALA A 17 -18.54 -2.06 -5.90
C ALA A 17 -19.79 -2.94 -6.05
N PRO A 18 -19.89 -3.83 -7.05
CA PRO A 18 -20.93 -4.84 -7.05
C PRO A 18 -20.42 -6.06 -6.27
N LEU A 19 -20.46 -6.01 -4.94
CA LEU A 19 -20.39 -7.20 -4.09
C LEU A 19 -21.27 -6.99 -2.86
N ALA A 20 -22.41 -7.68 -2.84
CA ALA A 20 -23.32 -7.75 -1.71
C ALA A 20 -22.59 -8.23 -0.45
N SER A 21 -22.26 -7.29 0.43
CA SER A 21 -21.91 -7.50 1.83
C SER A 21 -22.60 -6.39 2.62
N PRO A 22 -23.13 -6.64 3.82
CA PRO A 22 -23.72 -5.57 4.63
C PRO A 22 -22.64 -4.52 4.88
N ILE A 23 -22.95 -3.28 4.49
CA ILE A 23 -22.10 -2.11 4.69
C ILE A 23 -21.95 -1.95 6.21
N GLN A 24 -20.83 -2.42 6.75
CA GLN A 24 -20.37 -1.98 8.05
C GLN A 24 -19.99 -0.52 7.86
N GLU A 25 -20.70 0.40 8.51
CA GLU A 25 -20.36 1.82 8.54
C GLU A 25 -18.94 1.98 9.09
N SER A 26 -17.95 2.05 8.19
CA SER A 26 -16.62 2.54 8.50
C SER A 26 -16.77 4.00 8.87
N ARG A 27 -16.66 4.31 10.17
CA ARG A 27 -16.60 5.70 10.65
C ARG A 27 -15.27 6.30 10.21
N ALA A 28 -15.20 6.78 8.97
CA ALA A 28 -14.01 7.45 8.44
C ALA A 28 -13.75 8.72 9.26
N ASN A 29 -12.72 8.70 10.12
CA ASN A 29 -12.34 9.87 10.89
C ASN A 29 -11.72 10.91 9.94
N THR A 30 -12.27 12.13 9.90
CA THR A 30 -11.73 13.20 9.03
C THR A 30 -10.65 13.93 9.79
N ASN A 31 -9.41 13.88 9.31
CA ASN A 31 -8.33 14.70 9.87
C ASN A 31 -7.76 15.59 8.77
N ILE A 32 -7.66 16.89 9.03
CA ILE A 32 -7.10 17.88 8.11
C ILE A 32 -5.80 18.40 8.72
N GLU A 33 -4.71 18.29 7.99
CA GLU A 33 -3.40 18.80 8.39
C GLU A 33 -3.00 19.98 7.50
N ASN A 34 -2.61 21.10 8.09
CA ASN A 34 -2.02 22.22 7.35
C ASN A 34 -0.53 21.92 7.09
N ILE A 35 -0.09 22.04 5.83
CA ILE A 35 1.27 21.71 5.41
C ILE A 35 2.07 22.93 4.92
N GLY A 36 1.57 24.15 5.17
CA GLY A 36 2.21 25.42 4.80
C GLY A 36 1.69 26.04 3.50
N ASP A 37 1.96 27.33 3.31
CA ASP A 37 1.52 28.17 2.17
C ASP A 37 0.04 28.05 1.76
N GLY A 38 -0.84 27.76 2.71
CA GLY A 38 -2.27 27.57 2.44
C GLY A 38 -2.61 26.25 1.74
N ALA A 39 -1.69 25.29 1.73
CA ALA A 39 -1.94 23.91 1.33
C ALA A 39 -2.32 23.05 2.55
N GLU A 40 -3.19 22.06 2.32
CA GLU A 40 -3.73 21.17 3.36
C GLU A 40 -3.76 19.71 2.87
N VAL A 41 -3.71 18.77 3.81
CA VAL A 41 -3.88 17.34 3.56
C VAL A 41 -5.11 16.84 4.28
N ILE A 42 -6.07 16.29 3.54
CA ILE A 42 -7.24 15.62 4.10
C ILE A 42 -6.97 14.12 4.17
N LYS A 43 -6.96 13.57 5.37
CA LYS A 43 -6.63 12.17 5.62
C LYS A 43 -7.89 11.34 5.82
N ARG A 44 -7.89 10.15 5.23
CA ARG A 44 -8.90 9.11 5.39
C ARG A 44 -8.21 7.76 5.53
N THR A 45 -8.82 6.87 6.30
CA THR A 45 -8.33 5.49 6.44
C THR A 45 -9.51 4.55 6.32
N GLU A 46 -9.35 3.52 5.50
CA GLU A 46 -10.27 2.40 5.42
C GLU A 46 -9.59 1.13 5.91
N ASP A 47 -10.32 0.32 6.68
CA ASP A 47 -9.87 -0.97 7.17
C ASP A 47 -10.89 -2.04 6.81
N VAL A 48 -10.50 -2.98 5.95
CA VAL A 48 -11.39 -4.03 5.44
C VAL A 48 -10.71 -5.39 5.57
N SER A 49 -11.38 -6.32 6.25
CA SER A 49 -10.87 -7.67 6.48
C SER A 49 -11.72 -8.74 5.78
N SER A 50 -11.07 -9.72 5.15
CA SER A 50 -11.70 -10.88 4.56
C SER A 50 -11.22 -12.17 5.22
N LYS A 51 -12.11 -12.86 5.94
CA LYS A 51 -11.81 -14.18 6.52
C LYS A 51 -11.54 -15.24 5.44
N LYS A 52 -12.29 -15.18 4.33
CA LYS A 52 -12.15 -16.12 3.19
C LYS A 52 -10.76 -16.10 2.59
N TRP A 53 -10.18 -14.89 2.43
CA TRP A 53 -8.85 -14.70 1.85
C TRP A 53 -7.74 -14.55 2.89
N GLY A 54 -8.08 -14.33 4.16
CA GLY A 54 -7.11 -14.16 5.24
C GLY A 54 -6.31 -12.87 5.05
N VAL A 55 -6.97 -11.82 4.57
CA VAL A 55 -6.37 -10.54 4.24
C VAL A 55 -7.08 -9.44 4.99
N THR A 56 -6.32 -8.54 5.60
CA THR A 56 -6.76 -7.25 6.10
C THR A 56 -6.09 -6.18 5.27
N GLN A 57 -6.86 -5.29 4.66
CA GLN A 57 -6.39 -4.13 3.94
C GLN A 57 -6.63 -2.90 4.80
N ASN A 58 -5.55 -2.26 5.25
CA ASN A 58 -5.58 -0.97 5.92
C ASN A 58 -5.01 0.07 4.97
N VAL A 59 -5.86 0.91 4.37
CA VAL A 59 -5.45 1.83 3.32
C VAL A 59 -5.67 3.27 3.79
N GLN A 60 -4.59 4.04 3.80
CA GLN A 60 -4.63 5.47 4.09
C GLN A 60 -4.66 6.26 2.78
N PHE A 61 -5.58 7.19 2.68
CA PHE A 61 -5.81 8.09 1.57
C PHE A 61 -5.59 9.52 2.05
N ASP A 62 -4.51 10.13 1.58
CA ASP A 62 -4.11 11.48 1.96
C ASP A 62 -4.27 12.39 0.72
N PHE A 63 -5.35 13.17 0.69
CA PHE A 63 -5.66 14.09 -0.40
C PHE A 63 -4.90 15.39 -0.19
N VAL A 64 -3.98 15.70 -1.09
CA VAL A 64 -3.17 16.93 -1.04
C VAL A 64 -3.91 18.02 -1.78
N LYS A 65 -4.32 19.06 -1.05
CA LYS A 65 -4.98 20.24 -1.60
C LYS A 65 -3.99 21.40 -1.59
N ASP A 66 -3.42 21.66 -2.76
CA ASP A 66 -2.44 22.71 -2.97
C ASP A 66 -2.82 23.52 -4.22
N LYS A 67 -3.15 24.79 -4.02
CA LYS A 67 -3.52 25.70 -5.12
C LYS A 67 -2.37 26.02 -6.06
N LYS A 68 -1.12 25.83 -5.62
CA LYS A 68 0.08 26.03 -6.44
C LYS A 68 0.38 24.80 -7.31
N TYR A 69 -0.27 23.66 -7.08
CA TYR A 69 -0.20 22.50 -7.95
C TYR A 69 -1.41 22.49 -8.90
N ASN A 70 -1.16 22.31 -10.20
CA ASN A 70 -2.20 22.41 -11.23
C ASN A 70 -3.05 21.14 -11.41
N LYS A 71 -2.93 20.17 -10.49
CA LYS A 71 -3.67 18.91 -10.48
C LYS A 71 -4.06 18.55 -9.05
N ASP A 72 -5.07 17.70 -8.91
CA ASP A 72 -5.34 17.04 -7.64
C ASP A 72 -4.32 15.92 -7.41
N ALA A 73 -3.88 15.77 -6.16
CA ALA A 73 -2.97 14.70 -5.76
C ALA A 73 -3.56 13.86 -4.62
N LEU A 74 -3.38 12.55 -4.73
CA LEU A 74 -3.76 11.57 -3.72
C LEU A 74 -2.55 10.69 -3.43
N ILE A 75 -2.09 10.71 -2.18
CA ILE A 75 -1.08 9.79 -1.67
C ILE A 75 -1.82 8.60 -1.04
N VAL A 76 -1.51 7.39 -1.50
CA VAL A 76 -2.11 6.16 -0.98
C VAL A 76 -1.03 5.35 -0.26
N LYS A 77 -1.23 5.08 1.03
CA LYS A 77 -0.40 4.15 1.80
C LYS A 77 -1.18 2.87 2.04
N MET A 78 -0.77 1.80 1.36
CA MET A 78 -1.36 0.47 1.51
C MET A 78 -0.61 -0.28 2.62
N GLN A 79 -1.33 -0.67 3.66
CA GLN A 79 -0.87 -1.48 4.78
C GLN A 79 -1.88 -2.60 5.04
N GLY A 80 -1.61 -3.39 6.08
CA GLY A 80 -2.49 -4.45 6.54
C GLY A 80 -1.73 -5.75 6.73
N PHE A 81 -2.42 -6.87 6.50
CA PHE A 81 -1.90 -8.19 6.78
C PHE A 81 -2.41 -9.20 5.75
N ILE A 82 -1.51 -10.06 5.25
CA ILE A 82 -1.86 -11.21 4.40
C ILE A 82 -1.38 -12.45 5.13
N ASN A 83 -2.31 -13.31 5.52
CA ASN A 83 -2.01 -14.57 6.19
C ASN A 83 -1.25 -15.51 5.24
N SER A 84 -0.19 -16.17 5.71
CA SER A 84 0.60 -17.10 4.91
C SER A 84 -0.21 -18.30 4.42
N ARG A 85 -1.26 -18.68 5.16
CA ARG A 85 -2.09 -19.87 4.96
C ARG A 85 -1.26 -21.15 4.84
N THR A 86 -0.07 -21.15 5.47
CA THR A 86 0.81 -22.30 5.48
C THR A 86 0.07 -23.49 6.08
N SER A 87 0.09 -24.63 5.38
CA SER A 87 -0.57 -25.85 5.83
C SER A 87 0.23 -27.08 5.48
N PHE A 88 0.07 -28.12 6.29
CA PHE A 88 0.70 -29.41 6.12
C PHE A 88 -0.39 -30.45 5.88
N SER A 89 -0.22 -31.29 4.86
CA SER A 89 -1.20 -32.30 4.47
C SER A 89 -0.51 -33.52 3.89
N ASP A 90 -1.19 -34.66 3.94
CA ASP A 90 -0.74 -35.86 3.26
C ASP A 90 -1.00 -35.76 1.76
N VAL A 91 -0.07 -36.30 0.96
CA VAL A 91 -0.29 -36.46 -0.48
C VAL A 91 -1.17 -37.68 -0.68
N LYS A 92 -2.34 -37.47 -1.32
CA LYS A 92 -3.27 -38.56 -1.62
C LYS A 92 -2.86 -39.27 -2.90
N GLY A 93 -2.87 -40.60 -2.90
CA GLY A 93 -2.62 -41.44 -4.07
C GLY A 93 -1.85 -42.71 -3.70
N SER A 94 -2.06 -43.77 -4.46
CA SER A 94 -1.26 -45.00 -4.33
C SER A 94 0.21 -44.68 -4.66
N GLY A 95 1.13 -45.11 -3.81
CA GLY A 95 2.57 -44.82 -3.92
C GLY A 95 3.04 -43.55 -3.21
N TYR A 96 2.12 -42.80 -2.56
CA TYR A 96 2.44 -41.58 -1.80
C TYR A 96 2.15 -41.71 -0.30
N GLU A 97 1.98 -42.93 0.21
CA GLU A 97 1.55 -43.21 1.59
C GLU A 97 2.50 -42.61 2.65
N LEU A 98 3.78 -42.43 2.30
CA LEU A 98 4.79 -41.82 3.16
C LEU A 98 5.12 -40.35 2.81
N THR A 99 4.44 -39.77 1.82
CA THR A 99 4.74 -38.42 1.33
C THR A 99 3.87 -37.37 2.01
N LYS A 100 4.53 -36.37 2.59
CA LYS A 100 3.90 -35.19 3.21
C LYS A 100 4.10 -33.98 2.31
N ARG A 101 3.16 -33.04 2.35
CA ARG A 101 3.18 -31.80 1.56
C ARG A 101 3.01 -30.58 2.46
N MET A 102 3.87 -29.61 2.25
CA MET A 102 3.75 -28.25 2.78
C MET A 102 3.27 -27.32 1.67
N ILE A 103 2.17 -26.61 1.91
CA ILE A 103 1.71 -25.49 1.08
C ILE A 103 2.13 -24.21 1.80
N TRP A 104 2.81 -23.32 1.10
CA TRP A 104 3.35 -22.09 1.68
C TRP A 104 3.39 -20.96 0.62
N PRO A 105 3.40 -19.69 1.05
CA PRO A 105 3.26 -18.56 0.13
C PRO A 105 4.60 -18.23 -0.54
N PHE A 106 4.81 -18.71 -1.76
CA PHE A 106 6.00 -18.34 -2.53
C PHE A 106 6.08 -16.83 -2.81
N GLN A 107 4.93 -16.17 -2.99
CA GLN A 107 4.85 -14.74 -3.27
C GLN A 107 3.61 -14.09 -2.65
N TYR A 108 3.81 -12.95 -1.99
CA TYR A 108 2.72 -12.02 -1.66
C TYR A 108 2.55 -10.99 -2.78
N ASN A 109 1.30 -10.67 -3.10
CA ASN A 109 0.94 -9.78 -4.20
C ASN A 109 0.24 -8.54 -3.65
N ILE A 110 0.77 -7.36 -3.98
CA ILE A 110 0.18 -6.08 -3.64
C ILE A 110 0.02 -5.30 -4.94
N GLY A 111 -1.14 -4.70 -5.17
CA GLY A 111 -1.37 -3.95 -6.40
C GLY A 111 -2.42 -2.87 -6.25
N LEU A 112 -2.22 -1.78 -6.99
CA LEU A 112 -3.14 -0.68 -7.13
C LEU A 112 -3.44 -0.50 -8.63
N THR A 113 -4.72 -0.32 -8.98
CA THR A 113 -5.13 -0.08 -10.37
C THR A 113 -6.33 0.84 -10.39
N THR A 114 -6.35 1.76 -11.34
CA THR A 114 -7.49 2.62 -11.64
C THR A 114 -7.95 2.42 -13.08
N LYS A 115 -9.25 2.56 -13.31
CA LYS A 115 -9.86 2.60 -14.65
C LYS A 115 -10.19 4.03 -15.08
N ASP A 116 -10.02 5.01 -14.20
CA ASP A 116 -10.34 6.41 -14.49
C ASP A 116 -9.35 6.97 -15.53
N PRO A 117 -9.82 7.47 -16.69
CA PRO A 117 -8.95 8.06 -17.70
C PRO A 117 -8.22 9.32 -17.19
N ASN A 118 -8.77 10.04 -16.21
CA ASN A 118 -8.24 11.30 -15.69
C ASN A 118 -7.21 11.13 -14.57
N VAL A 119 -7.09 9.92 -14.00
CA VAL A 119 -6.14 9.63 -12.92
C VAL A 119 -4.86 9.03 -13.49
N SER A 120 -3.70 9.51 -13.06
CA SER A 120 -2.41 8.92 -13.44
C SER A 120 -1.57 8.59 -12.21
N LEU A 121 -0.97 7.40 -12.21
CA LEU A 121 0.08 7.03 -11.28
C LEU A 121 1.36 7.79 -11.64
N ILE A 122 1.77 8.71 -10.79
CA ILE A 122 2.96 9.57 -11.01
C ILE A 122 4.19 9.12 -10.22
N ASN A 123 3.99 8.38 -9.12
CA ASN A 123 5.06 7.88 -8.26
C ASN A 123 4.58 6.67 -7.44
N TYR A 124 5.51 5.85 -6.95
CA TYR A 124 5.24 4.66 -6.16
C TYR A 124 6.49 4.23 -5.39
N LEU A 125 6.31 3.55 -4.25
CA LEU A 125 7.39 2.99 -3.44
C LEU A 125 7.02 1.56 -2.97
N PRO A 126 7.98 0.64 -2.87
CA PRO A 126 9.36 0.76 -3.35
C PRO A 126 9.47 0.72 -4.87
N LYS A 127 10.47 1.40 -5.45
CA LYS A 127 10.69 1.41 -6.91
C LYS A 127 11.58 0.28 -7.41
N ASN A 128 12.68 0.05 -6.69
CA ASN A 128 13.71 -0.88 -7.09
C ASN A 128 13.49 -2.22 -6.38
N LYS A 129 14.16 -3.25 -6.88
CA LYS A 129 14.32 -4.51 -6.15
C LYS A 129 15.01 -4.22 -4.80
N ILE A 130 14.42 -4.70 -3.70
CA ILE A 130 14.98 -4.55 -2.35
C ILE A 130 15.12 -5.93 -1.74
N GLU A 131 16.35 -6.30 -1.39
CA GLU A 131 16.71 -7.59 -0.78
C GLU A 131 17.00 -7.48 0.72
N THR A 132 17.01 -6.26 1.28
CA THR A 132 17.23 -6.05 2.73
C THR A 132 16.05 -6.56 3.54
N THR A 133 16.32 -7.13 4.71
CA THR A 133 15.27 -7.61 5.62
C THR A 133 14.30 -6.50 6.01
N ASP A 134 14.84 -5.33 6.35
CA ASP A 134 14.04 -4.16 6.70
C ASP A 134 13.96 -3.22 5.50
N VAL A 135 12.74 -2.89 5.10
CA VAL A 135 12.46 -1.96 4.01
C VAL A 135 11.89 -0.70 4.62
N GLY A 136 12.56 0.44 4.39
CA GLY A 136 12.14 1.74 4.87
C GLY A 136 12.38 2.83 3.83
N GLN A 137 11.32 3.47 3.35
CA GLN A 137 11.40 4.55 2.37
C GLN A 137 10.35 5.62 2.65
N THR A 138 10.69 6.88 2.36
CA THR A 138 9.83 8.04 2.56
C THR A 138 9.51 8.69 1.23
N LEU A 139 8.23 8.96 1.00
CA LEU A 139 7.74 9.85 -0.04
C LEU A 139 7.55 11.23 0.58
N GLY A 140 8.33 12.21 0.12
CA GLY A 140 8.20 13.62 0.48
C GLY A 140 7.39 14.38 -0.58
N TYR A 141 6.63 15.36 -0.12
CA TYR A 141 5.89 16.32 -0.92
C TYR A 141 6.30 17.74 -0.53
N ASN A 142 6.61 18.55 -1.54
CA ASN A 142 6.78 19.99 -1.40
C ASN A 142 5.73 20.72 -2.22
N ILE A 143 5.32 21.88 -1.71
CA ILE A 143 4.31 22.75 -2.35
C ILE A 143 4.67 23.00 -3.82
N GLY A 144 3.65 23.01 -4.68
CA GLY A 144 3.78 23.13 -6.12
C GLY A 144 3.88 21.79 -6.88
N GLY A 145 3.61 20.65 -6.22
CA GLY A 145 3.56 19.35 -6.90
C GLY A 145 4.88 18.56 -6.96
N ASN A 146 5.82 18.87 -6.08
CA ASN A 146 7.16 18.26 -6.11
C ASN A 146 7.21 17.01 -5.23
N PHE A 147 7.24 15.83 -5.85
CA PHE A 147 7.34 14.54 -5.15
C PHE A 147 8.77 14.00 -5.20
N GLN A 148 9.32 13.66 -4.04
CA GLN A 148 10.68 13.11 -3.91
C GLN A 148 10.66 11.84 -3.08
N SER A 149 11.53 10.90 -3.42
CA SER A 149 11.67 9.63 -2.71
C SER A 149 13.03 9.60 -2.02
N ALA A 150 13.05 9.29 -0.73
CA ALA A 150 14.26 9.24 0.07
C ALA A 150 14.28 7.97 0.96
N PRO A 151 15.46 7.47 1.36
CA PRO A 151 15.57 6.49 2.45
C PRO A 151 14.89 7.04 3.72
N SER A 152 14.28 6.16 4.53
CA SER A 152 13.63 6.58 5.78
C SER A 152 14.61 7.02 6.87
N ILE A 153 15.90 6.70 6.74
CA ILE A 153 16.97 7.02 7.68
C ILE A 153 17.98 7.91 6.96
N GLY A 154 18.10 9.18 7.37
CA GLY A 154 19.25 10.03 7.01
C GLY A 154 19.12 10.98 5.82
N GLY A 155 17.93 11.18 5.24
CA GLY A 155 17.72 12.17 4.15
C GLY A 155 17.06 13.46 4.66
N ASN A 156 17.85 14.51 4.91
CA ASN A 156 17.41 15.87 5.26
C ASN A 156 16.74 16.61 4.08
N GLY A 157 15.66 16.06 3.52
CA GLY A 157 14.73 16.85 2.71
C GLY A 157 13.74 17.53 3.65
N SER A 158 13.76 18.86 3.75
CA SER A 158 12.62 19.57 4.33
C SER A 158 11.44 19.37 3.39
N PHE A 159 10.47 18.57 3.83
CA PHE A 159 9.24 18.32 3.10
C PHE A 159 8.10 19.03 3.82
N ASN A 160 7.22 19.68 3.06
CA ASN A 160 5.95 20.18 3.60
C ASN A 160 5.09 19.04 4.16
N TYR A 161 5.12 17.88 3.49
CA TYR A 161 4.42 16.69 3.93
C TYR A 161 5.22 15.43 3.57
N SER A 162 5.15 14.38 4.38
CA SER A 162 5.82 13.13 4.04
C SER A 162 5.07 11.89 4.53
N LYS A 163 5.29 10.77 3.83
CA LYS A 163 4.77 9.45 4.20
C LYS A 163 5.86 8.40 4.10
N THR A 164 6.07 7.69 5.20
CA THR A 164 7.04 6.61 5.28
C THR A 164 6.35 5.25 5.20
N ILE A 165 6.89 4.37 4.36
CA ILE A 165 6.62 2.93 4.37
C ILE A 165 7.70 2.23 5.19
N SER A 166 7.30 1.24 5.97
CA SER A 166 8.21 0.39 6.74
C SER A 166 7.61 -1.01 6.87
N TYR A 167 8.38 -2.03 6.50
CA TYR A 167 8.00 -3.44 6.66
C TYR A 167 9.23 -4.34 6.67
N THR A 168 9.06 -5.56 7.18
CA THR A 168 10.10 -6.59 7.19
C THR A 168 9.77 -7.68 6.16
N GLN A 169 10.80 -8.26 5.57
CA GLN A 169 10.69 -9.26 4.51
C GLN A 169 11.80 -10.33 4.60
N LYS A 170 12.05 -10.85 5.81
CA LYS A 170 13.09 -11.87 6.02
C LYS A 170 12.93 -13.05 5.07
N SER A 171 13.99 -13.40 4.34
CA SER A 171 14.01 -14.46 3.31
C SER A 171 13.17 -14.20 2.05
N TYR A 172 12.66 -12.97 1.89
CA TYR A 172 11.93 -12.53 0.73
C TYR A 172 12.60 -11.31 0.10
N VAL A 173 12.20 -11.02 -1.14
CA VAL A 173 12.62 -9.87 -1.91
C VAL A 173 11.41 -9.14 -2.46
N SER A 174 11.42 -7.81 -2.39
CA SER A 174 10.38 -6.97 -2.96
C SER A 174 10.81 -6.45 -4.31
N GLU A 175 9.95 -6.59 -5.32
CA GLU A 175 10.16 -6.03 -6.65
C GLU A 175 8.85 -5.58 -7.30
N VAL A 176 8.95 -4.68 -8.28
CA VAL A 176 7.82 -4.24 -9.09
C VAL A 176 7.64 -5.24 -10.23
N ASP A 177 6.56 -6.02 -10.18
CA ASP A 177 6.20 -6.99 -11.23
C ASP A 177 5.74 -6.26 -12.50
N LYS A 178 4.95 -5.20 -12.34
CA LYS A 178 4.37 -4.44 -13.46
C LYS A 178 4.01 -3.03 -13.01
N GLN A 179 4.25 -2.05 -13.89
CA GLN A 179 3.82 -0.67 -13.68
C GLN A 179 3.47 0.02 -14.99
N ASN A 180 2.52 0.96 -14.93
CA ASN A 180 2.22 1.94 -15.97
C ASN A 180 1.47 3.12 -15.32
N SER A 181 1.00 4.07 -16.14
CA SER A 181 0.26 5.25 -15.65
C SER A 181 -1.08 4.93 -14.95
N LYS A 182 -1.57 3.69 -14.96
CA LYS A 182 -2.86 3.29 -14.40
C LYS A 182 -2.75 2.21 -13.32
N SER A 183 -1.59 1.57 -13.19
CA SER A 183 -1.43 0.42 -12.32
C SER A 183 0.01 0.25 -11.86
N VAL A 184 0.16 -0.29 -10.65
CA VAL A 184 1.43 -0.79 -10.13
C VAL A 184 1.15 -2.06 -9.34
N LYS A 185 2.02 -3.05 -9.52
CA LYS A 185 1.97 -4.34 -8.84
C LYS A 185 3.36 -4.67 -8.29
N TRP A 186 3.41 -5.04 -7.02
CA TRP A 186 4.57 -5.57 -6.35
C TRP A 186 4.41 -7.06 -6.07
N GLY A 187 5.53 -7.78 -6.20
CA GLY A 187 5.71 -9.13 -5.70
C GLY A 187 6.70 -9.10 -4.54
N VAL A 188 6.31 -9.64 -3.40
CA VAL A 188 7.23 -9.98 -2.30
C VAL A 188 7.45 -11.49 -2.38
N LYS A 189 8.56 -11.90 -3.01
CA LYS A 189 8.84 -13.28 -3.43
C LYS A 189 9.86 -13.92 -2.51
N ALA A 190 9.73 -15.22 -2.26
CA ALA A 190 10.76 -15.98 -1.59
C ALA A 190 12.09 -15.84 -2.35
N ASN A 191 13.19 -15.68 -1.61
CA ASN A 191 14.50 -15.41 -2.20
C ASN A 191 15.57 -16.38 -1.68
N GLU A 192 15.98 -16.23 -0.42
CA GLU A 192 17.03 -17.05 0.19
C GLU A 192 16.64 -17.47 1.60
N PHE A 193 16.78 -18.76 1.89
CA PHE A 193 16.55 -19.36 3.20
C PHE A 193 17.86 -19.84 3.81
N VAL A 194 18.02 -19.61 5.11
CA VAL A 194 19.15 -20.16 5.88
C VAL A 194 18.65 -21.41 6.61
N THR A 195 19.26 -22.55 6.31
CA THR A 195 18.95 -23.83 6.96
C THR A 195 19.56 -23.92 8.36
N PRO A 196 19.14 -24.89 9.20
CA PRO A 196 19.69 -25.05 10.55
C PRO A 196 21.21 -25.24 10.61
N ASP A 197 21.82 -25.81 9.56
CA ASP A 197 23.27 -25.96 9.37
C ASP A 197 23.96 -24.70 8.83
N GLY A 198 23.24 -23.58 8.69
CA GLY A 198 23.77 -22.30 8.23
C GLY A 198 23.94 -22.18 6.71
N LYS A 199 23.52 -23.19 5.94
CA LYS A 199 23.60 -23.18 4.49
C LYS A 199 22.50 -22.29 3.90
N LYS A 200 22.87 -21.50 2.90
CA LYS A 200 21.94 -20.66 2.12
C LYS A 200 21.35 -21.48 0.98
N ILE A 201 20.04 -21.46 0.84
CA ILE A 201 19.30 -22.10 -0.24
C ILE A 201 18.44 -21.05 -0.94
N CYS A 202 18.63 -20.92 -2.24
CA CYS A 202 17.78 -20.06 -3.07
C CYS A 202 16.43 -20.74 -3.33
N ALA A 203 15.36 -19.94 -3.32
CA ALA A 203 13.98 -20.37 -3.58
C ALA A 203 13.72 -20.67 -5.05
#